data_AF-A0A843I905-F1
#
_entry.id   AF-A0A843I905-F1
#
_cell.length_a   1.000
_cell.length_b   1.000
_cell.length_c   1.000
_cell.angle_alpha   90.00
_cell.angle_beta   90.00
_cell.angle_gamma   90.00
#
_symmetry.space_group_name_H-M   'P 1'
#
loop_
_entity.id
_entity.type
_entity.pdbx_description
1 polymer ?
#
loop_
_entity_poly.entity_id
_entity_poly.type
_entity_poly.pdbx_seq_one_letter_code
_entity_poly.pdbx_strand_id
1 'polypeptide(L)'
;LPIPSNSGEGIGRLFKEVYEEVCGGYEALRSRSYVTKIHHREMPRLLRRGEVEAAVMWSTEAAYWGFPHTRPEPAKRGRLELGLASEAGRSAYEAFKRLEVEALYKRYGFKRLR
;
A
#
# COMPACT_ATOMS: atom_id res chain seq x y z
N LEU A 1 2.00 16.39 2.31
CA LEU A 1 2.00 14.95 1.95
C LEU A 1 2.02 14.10 3.23
N PRO A 2 0.92 13.44 3.60
CA PRO A 2 0.94 12.39 4.60
C PRO A 2 1.64 11.15 4.03
N ILE A 3 2.62 10.64 4.76
CA ILE A 3 3.35 9.42 4.42
C ILE A 3 3.04 8.40 5.51
N PRO A 4 2.45 7.23 5.17
CA PRO A 4 2.21 6.18 6.15
C PRO A 4 3.48 5.79 6.90
N SER A 5 3.34 5.46 8.18
CA SER A 5 4.48 5.10 9.03
C SER A 5 5.32 3.97 8.43
N ASN A 6 6.62 4.20 8.31
CA ASN A 6 7.58 3.22 7.80
C ASN A 6 7.91 2.09 8.79
N SER A 7 7.57 2.25 10.08
CA SER A 7 7.77 1.25 11.13
C SER A 7 6.59 0.29 11.28
N GLY A 8 5.38 0.72 10.88
CA GLY A 8 4.14 -0.06 11.03
C GLY A 8 3.52 -0.55 9.72
N GLU A 9 3.83 0.09 8.59
CA GLU A 9 3.22 -0.23 7.31
C GLU A 9 4.24 -0.51 6.21
N GLY A 10 4.04 -1.63 5.50
CA GLY A 10 4.90 -2.03 4.40
C GLY A 10 5.00 -0.96 3.30
N ILE A 11 3.93 -0.20 3.07
CA ILE A 11 3.92 0.88 2.07
C ILE A 11 4.83 2.06 2.47
N GLY A 12 4.84 2.43 3.76
CA GLY A 12 5.70 3.51 4.26
C GLY A 12 7.17 3.16 4.15
N ARG A 13 7.52 1.88 4.39
CA ARG A 13 8.88 1.38 4.22
C ARG A 13 9.32 1.39 2.75
N LEU A 14 8.50 0.85 1.85
CA LEU A 14 8.78 0.85 0.42
C LEU A 14 8.94 2.26 -0.14
N PHE A 15 8.08 3.19 0.29
CA PHE A 15 8.20 4.59 -0.12
C PHE A 15 9.51 5.22 0.37
N LYS A 16 9.90 4.98 1.63
CA LYS A 16 11.19 5.45 2.15
C LYS A 16 12.36 4.92 1.30
N GLU A 17 12.39 3.61 1.03
CA GLU A 17 13.46 2.99 0.23
C GLU A 17 13.57 3.62 -1.16
N VAL A 18 12.45 3.81 -1.86
CA VAL A 18 12.44 4.42 -3.19
C VAL A 18 12.89 5.89 -3.12
N TYR A 19 12.41 6.63 -2.13
CA TYR A 19 12.80 8.03 -1.97
C TYR A 19 14.30 8.16 -1.69
N GLU A 20 14.86 7.31 -0.84
CA GLU A 20 16.29 7.32 -0.53
C GLU A 20 17.16 6.97 -1.74
N GLU A 21 16.70 6.05 -2.59
CA GLU A 21 17.38 5.67 -3.83
C GLU A 21 17.39 6.79 -4.88
N VAL A 22 16.30 7.57 -4.99
CA VAL A 22 16.13 8.57 -6.07
C VAL A 22 16.52 9.98 -5.64
N CYS A 23 16.14 10.37 -4.43
CA CYS A 23 16.18 11.75 -3.95
C CYS A 23 17.21 11.97 -2.82
N GLY A 24 17.85 10.91 -2.33
CA GLY A 24 18.77 10.97 -1.18
C GLY A 24 18.02 11.00 0.16
N GLY A 25 18.62 11.62 1.18
CA GLY A 25 18.19 11.44 2.58
C GLY A 25 16.70 11.70 2.85
N TYR A 26 16.00 10.68 3.37
CA TYR A 26 14.58 10.75 3.74
C TYR A 26 14.28 11.80 4.83
N GLU A 27 15.27 12.17 5.65
CA GLU A 27 15.12 13.18 6.70
C GLU A 27 14.75 14.57 6.14
N ALA A 28 15.26 14.93 4.95
CA ALA A 28 14.90 16.17 4.29
C ALA A 28 13.40 16.20 3.92
N LEU A 29 12.87 15.07 3.43
CA LEU A 29 11.44 14.94 3.16
C LEU A 29 10.63 14.99 4.45
N ARG A 30 11.08 14.30 5.51
CA ARG A 30 10.40 14.25 6.81
C ARG A 30 10.23 15.66 7.41
N SER A 31 11.18 16.57 7.18
CA SER A 31 11.04 17.96 7.62
C SER A 31 9.98 18.78 6.88
N ARG A 32 9.52 18.32 5.70
CA ARG A 32 8.55 19.00 4.82
C ARG A 32 7.26 18.20 4.60
N SER A 33 7.13 17.04 5.24
CA SER A 33 6.02 16.11 5.09
C SER A 33 5.59 15.59 6.46
N TYR A 34 4.41 14.99 6.53
CA TYR A 34 3.88 14.47 7.78
C TYR A 34 3.93 12.94 7.76
N VAL A 35 4.87 12.35 8.50
CA VAL A 35 4.85 10.90 8.74
C VAL A 35 3.70 10.62 9.69
N THR A 36 2.69 9.92 9.20
CA THR A 36 1.44 9.72 9.91
C THR A 36 1.29 8.31 10.42
N LYS A 37 0.63 8.18 11.58
CA LYS A 37 0.15 6.89 12.09
C LYS A 37 -1.20 6.48 11.49
N ILE A 38 -1.81 7.36 10.69
CA ILE A 38 -3.05 7.10 9.98
C ILE A 38 -2.79 6.03 8.93
N HIS A 39 -3.67 5.02 8.89
CA HIS A 39 -3.48 3.88 8.02
C HIS A 39 -3.67 4.24 6.55
N HIS A 40 -2.90 3.65 5.62
CA HIS A 40 -2.99 4.00 4.18
C HIS A 40 -4.43 3.98 3.62
N ARG A 41 -5.28 3.08 4.14
CA ARG A 41 -6.70 2.98 3.78
C ARG A 41 -7.57 4.19 4.17
N GLU A 42 -7.10 5.04 5.07
CA GLU A 42 -7.81 6.25 5.48
C GLU A 42 -7.44 7.46 4.61
N MET A 43 -6.28 7.41 3.91
CA MET A 43 -5.80 8.49 3.03
C MET A 43 -6.81 8.89 1.94
N PRO A 44 -7.52 7.94 1.28
CA PRO A 44 -8.54 8.29 0.30
C PRO A 44 -9.63 9.23 0.83
N ARG A 45 -10.04 9.08 2.09
CA ARG A 45 -11.07 9.93 2.68
C ARG A 45 -10.56 11.35 2.90
N LEU A 46 -9.33 11.50 3.38
CA LEU A 46 -8.69 12.80 3.59
C LEU A 46 -8.54 13.56 2.25
N LEU A 47 -8.13 12.86 1.19
CA LEU A 47 -8.06 13.42 -0.16
C LEU A 47 -9.43 13.88 -0.67
N ARG A 48 -10.47 13.04 -0.56
CA ARG A 48 -11.82 13.40 -1.03
C ARG A 48 -12.41 14.61 -0.29
N ARG A 49 -12.03 14.80 0.97
CA ARG A 49 -12.50 15.92 1.79
C ARG A 49 -11.67 17.19 1.61
N GLY A 50 -10.58 17.13 0.83
CA GLY A 50 -9.66 18.25 0.66
C GLY A 50 -8.82 18.56 1.91
N GLU A 51 -8.76 17.63 2.87
CA GLU A 51 -7.93 17.80 4.09
C GLU A 51 -6.43 17.67 3.77
N VAL A 52 -6.10 16.98 2.66
CA VAL A 52 -4.75 16.87 2.12
C VAL A 52 -4.79 16.94 0.59
N GLU A 53 -3.73 17.46 -0.02
CA GLU A 53 -3.64 17.66 -1.48
C GLU A 53 -3.03 16.47 -2.24
N ALA A 54 -2.23 15.65 -1.54
CA ALA A 54 -1.58 14.46 -2.08
C ALA A 54 -1.37 13.45 -0.94
N ALA A 55 -1.32 12.14 -1.24
CA ALA A 55 -1.02 11.09 -0.26
C ALA A 55 -0.32 9.87 -0.90
N VAL A 56 0.48 9.15 -0.10
CA VAL A 56 1.06 7.87 -0.51
C VAL A 56 0.06 6.75 -0.24
N MET A 57 -0.28 5.96 -1.27
CA MET A 57 -1.21 4.83 -1.21
C MET A 57 -0.88 3.77 -2.27
N TRP A 58 -1.50 2.59 -2.20
CA TRP A 58 -1.30 1.58 -3.23
C TRP A 58 -1.96 1.99 -4.55
N SER A 59 -1.40 1.60 -5.69
CA SER A 59 -2.00 1.89 -7.01
C SER A 59 -3.42 1.32 -7.15
N THR A 60 -3.69 0.18 -6.50
CA THR A 60 -5.02 -0.44 -6.48
C THR A 60 -6.03 0.41 -5.71
N GLU A 61 -5.62 1.10 -4.64
CA GLU A 61 -6.46 2.06 -3.92
C GLU A 61 -6.70 3.31 -4.74
N ALA A 62 -5.65 3.87 -5.33
CA ALA A 62 -5.78 5.04 -6.19
C ALA A 62 -6.75 4.78 -7.36
N ALA A 63 -6.63 3.61 -7.99
CA ALA A 63 -7.54 3.18 -9.05
C ALA A 63 -8.98 2.98 -8.55
N TYR A 64 -9.18 2.28 -7.42
CA TYR A 64 -10.51 2.03 -6.86
C TYR A 64 -11.24 3.34 -6.49
N TRP A 65 -10.52 4.30 -5.91
CA TRP A 65 -11.09 5.58 -5.49
C TRP A 65 -11.20 6.62 -6.61
N GLY A 66 -10.60 6.34 -7.78
CA GLY A 66 -10.65 7.19 -8.98
C GLY A 66 -9.69 8.39 -8.93
N PHE A 67 -8.59 8.29 -8.19
CA PHE A 67 -7.61 9.38 -8.11
C PHE A 67 -6.61 9.34 -9.28
N PRO A 68 -6.26 10.51 -9.84
CA PRO A 68 -5.06 10.64 -10.65
C PRO A 68 -3.85 10.20 -9.82
N HIS A 69 -3.01 9.33 -10.36
CA HIS A 69 -1.85 8.81 -9.65
C HIS A 69 -0.70 8.54 -10.59
N THR A 70 0.50 8.60 -10.02
CA THR A 70 1.75 8.20 -10.66
C THR A 70 2.50 7.22 -9.76
N ARG A 71 3.39 6.44 -10.35
CA ARG A 71 4.28 5.53 -9.62
C ARG A 71 5.69 6.10 -9.64
N PRO A 72 6.44 6.04 -8.53
CA PRO A 72 7.83 6.45 -8.55
C PRO A 72 8.67 5.47 -9.38
N GLU A 73 9.75 5.96 -9.99
CA GLU A 73 10.76 5.15 -10.67
C GLU A 73 12.09 5.25 -9.91
N PRO A 74 12.72 4.11 -9.53
CA PRO A 74 12.36 2.74 -9.89
C PRO A 74 11.15 2.20 -9.11
N ALA A 75 10.28 1.48 -9.82
CA ALA A 75 9.07 0.92 -9.22
C ALA A 75 9.40 -0.33 -8.39
N LYS A 76 9.29 -0.23 -7.06
CA LYS A 76 9.34 -1.40 -6.17
C LYS A 76 7.98 -2.09 -6.15
N ARG A 77 7.98 -3.42 -6.20
CA ARG A 77 6.75 -4.23 -6.17
C ARG A 77 6.58 -4.84 -4.78
N GLY A 78 5.44 -4.57 -4.14
CA GLY A 78 5.04 -5.27 -2.92
C GLY A 78 4.56 -6.69 -3.22
N ARG A 79 4.77 -7.63 -2.27
CA ARG A 79 4.17 -8.97 -2.28
C ARG A 79 2.97 -8.98 -1.34
N LEU A 80 1.85 -9.52 -1.81
CA LEU A 80 0.67 -9.78 -0.99
C LEU A 80 0.49 -11.29 -0.90
N GLU A 81 0.67 -11.82 0.31
CA GLU A 81 0.51 -13.23 0.63
C GLU A 81 -0.66 -13.39 1.59
N LEU A 82 -1.45 -14.45 1.41
CA LEU A 82 -2.49 -14.84 2.36
C LEU A 82 -1.91 -15.91 3.29
N GLY A 83 -1.88 -15.63 4.58
CA GLY A 83 -1.50 -16.60 5.60
C GLY A 83 -2.73 -17.25 6.23
N LEU A 84 -2.66 -18.55 6.48
CA LEU A 84 -3.60 -19.26 7.32
C LEU A 84 -2.91 -19.63 8.64
N ALA A 85 -3.56 -19.35 9.78
CA ALA A 85 -3.02 -19.70 11.09
C ALA A 85 -2.89 -21.22 11.25
N SER A 86 -1.88 -21.67 11.98
CA SER A 86 -1.63 -23.11 12.23
C SER A 86 -2.81 -23.80 12.91
N GLU A 87 -3.47 -23.09 13.82
CA GLU A 87 -4.63 -23.53 14.58
C GLU A 87 -5.98 -23.23 13.90
N ALA A 88 -5.97 -22.87 12.61
CA ALA A 88 -7.20 -22.59 11.89
C ALA A 88 -8.13 -23.81 11.84
N GLY A 89 -9.40 -23.60 12.20
CA GLY A 89 -10.42 -24.63 12.13
C GLY A 89 -10.70 -25.11 10.70
N ARG A 90 -11.31 -26.28 10.58
CA ARG A 90 -11.58 -26.95 9.29
C ARG A 90 -12.33 -26.07 8.29
N SER A 91 -13.30 -25.27 8.75
CA SER A 91 -14.07 -24.36 7.89
C SER A 91 -13.20 -23.26 7.26
N ALA A 92 -12.27 -22.69 8.03
CA ALA A 92 -11.34 -21.68 7.54
C ALA A 92 -10.35 -22.27 6.52
N TYR A 93 -9.86 -23.49 6.78
CA TYR A 93 -8.98 -24.21 5.85
C TYR A 93 -9.68 -24.54 4.52
N GLU A 94 -10.92 -25.02 4.55
CA GLU A 94 -11.71 -25.29 3.36
C GLU A 94 -12.01 -24.02 2.56
N ALA A 95 -12.34 -22.91 3.23
CA ALA A 95 -12.50 -21.62 2.58
C ALA A 95 -11.19 -21.13 1.94
N PHE A 96 -10.06 -21.25 2.66
CA PHE A 96 -8.74 -20.86 2.17
C PHE A 96 -8.35 -21.61 0.90
N LYS A 97 -8.63 -22.92 0.83
CA LYS A 97 -8.40 -23.74 -0.38
C LYS A 97 -9.26 -23.33 -1.57
N ARG A 98 -10.48 -22.87 -1.32
CA ARG A 98 -11.45 -22.47 -2.35
C ARG A 98 -11.26 -21.04 -2.84
N LEU A 99 -10.38 -20.27 -2.19
CA LEU A 99 -10.05 -18.94 -2.68
C LEU A 99 -9.40 -19.07 -4.06
N GLU A 100 -10.12 -18.64 -5.09
CA GLU A 100 -9.52 -18.36 -6.39
C GLU A 100 -8.74 -17.03 -6.31
N VAL A 101 -7.63 -17.08 -5.56
CA VAL A 101 -6.79 -15.92 -5.24
C VAL A 101 -6.38 -15.17 -6.52
N GLU A 102 -6.13 -15.90 -7.62
CA GLU A 102 -5.73 -15.31 -8.89
C GLU A 102 -6.83 -14.45 -9.54
N ALA A 103 -8.09 -14.90 -9.52
CA ALA A 103 -9.21 -14.15 -10.07
C ALA A 103 -9.49 -12.88 -9.24
N LEU A 104 -9.43 -13.01 -7.91
CA LEU A 104 -9.52 -11.90 -6.97
C LEU A 104 -8.41 -10.87 -7.21
N TYR A 105 -7.17 -11.30 -7.33
CA TYR A 105 -6.03 -10.39 -7.52
C TYR A 105 -6.13 -9.64 -8.85
N LYS A 106 -6.49 -10.31 -9.94
CA LYS A 106 -6.70 -9.68 -11.25
C LYS A 106 -7.80 -8.64 -11.20
N ARG A 107 -8.93 -8.92 -10.56
CA ARG A 107 -10.07 -7.99 -10.43
C ARG A 107 -9.68 -6.67 -9.77
N TYR A 108 -8.80 -6.71 -8.77
CA TYR A 108 -8.38 -5.52 -8.02
C TYR A 108 -7.05 -4.92 -8.50
N GLY A 109 -6.52 -5.37 -9.65
CA GLY A 109 -5.32 -4.78 -10.26
C GLY A 109 -3.99 -5.25 -9.67
N PHE A 110 -3.99 -6.31 -8.85
CA PHE A 110 -2.75 -6.93 -8.38
C PHE A 110 -2.13 -7.78 -9.49
N LYS A 111 -0.87 -7.48 -9.85
CA LYS A 111 -0.09 -8.30 -10.80
C LYS A 111 0.70 -9.35 -10.03
N ARG A 112 0.61 -10.61 -10.48
CA ARG A 112 1.45 -11.69 -9.97
C ARG A 112 2.92 -11.36 -10.22
N LEU A 113 3.73 -11.47 -9.18
CA LEU A 113 5.18 -11.44 -9.29
C LEU A 113 5.64 -12.79 -9.85
N ARG A 114 6.35 -12.78 -10.97
CA ARG A 114 7.15 -13.91 -11.44
C ARG A 114 8.43 -13.96 -10.63
#